data_AF-A0A524CLD4-F1
#
_entry.id   AF-A0A524CLD4-F1
#
_cell.length_a   1.000
_cell.length_b   1.000
_cell.length_c   1.000
_cell.angle_alpha   90.00
_cell.angle_beta   90.00
_cell.angle_gamma   90.00
#
_symmetry.space_group_name_H-M   'P 1'
#
loop_
_entity.id
_entity.type
_entity.pdbx_description
1 polymer ?
#
loop_
_entity_poly.entity_id
_entity_poly.type
_entity_poly.pdbx_seq_one_letter_code
_entity_poly.pdbx_strand_id
1 'polypeptide(L)'
;MCRRNIGPTRICKNINVNDFDYEITLKTIEFQCLQCGNCCKTKHLCLYPHELDKALNLADKMDIALPIQPLRFRIDFKNEVILDLIYKVKSLPCPFYINNTCNIHENRFIACKKYPFANWTRTPKLFVKLFKFPKFFYEIDKKCTFIKKHINENEDSINKIDFKEEFIFFKKDMDVFLRIENHLDELQKLTKIQLKKENKFKQNFPKKYKRIIDSWDHKPINGYL
;
A
#
# COMPACT_ATOMS: atom_id res chain seq x y z
N MET A 1 16.92 -12.25 8.56
CA MET A 1 15.69 -13.06 8.76
C MET A 1 14.67 -12.21 9.52
N CYS A 2 13.54 -11.83 8.92
CA CYS A 2 12.40 -11.30 9.69
C CYS A 2 11.69 -12.46 10.40
N ARG A 3 12.25 -12.92 11.53
CA ARG A 3 11.59 -13.84 12.47
C ARG A 3 10.93 -13.04 13.60
N ARG A 4 10.17 -11.99 13.27
CA ARG A 4 9.44 -11.21 14.27
C ARG A 4 7.97 -11.26 13.94
N ASN A 5 7.20 -11.87 14.83
CA ASN A 5 5.77 -11.61 14.93
C ASN A 5 5.57 -10.10 15.13
N ILE A 6 5.01 -9.40 14.14
CA ILE A 6 4.74 -7.94 14.21
C ILE A 6 3.38 -7.72 14.91
N GLY A 7 3.09 -8.54 15.93
CA GLY A 7 1.79 -8.63 16.61
C GLY A 7 0.95 -9.83 16.17
N PRO A 8 -0.20 -10.08 16.83
CA PRO A 8 -0.97 -11.33 16.68
C PRO A 8 -1.61 -11.50 15.29
N THR A 9 -1.70 -10.44 14.49
CA THR A 9 -2.50 -10.44 13.25
C THR A 9 -1.71 -10.46 11.95
N ARG A 10 -0.36 -10.46 11.99
CA ARG A 10 0.46 -10.32 10.77
C ARG A 10 1.67 -11.26 10.78
N ILE A 11 2.06 -11.77 9.61
CA ILE A 11 3.27 -12.58 9.40
C ILE A 11 4.23 -11.78 8.53
N CYS A 12 5.47 -11.58 8.98
CA CYS A 12 6.52 -10.92 8.20
C CYS A 12 7.27 -11.94 7.32
N LYS A 13 7.48 -11.62 6.05
CA LYS A 13 8.27 -12.44 5.12
C LYS A 13 9.31 -11.58 4.39
N ASN A 14 10.47 -12.17 4.10
CA ASN A 14 11.56 -11.48 3.40
C ASN A 14 11.42 -11.72 1.90
N ILE A 15 11.63 -10.67 1.11
CA ILE A 15 11.92 -10.76 -0.32
C ILE A 15 13.19 -9.98 -0.59
N ASN A 16 14.10 -10.60 -1.31
CA ASN A 16 15.16 -9.88 -1.97
C ASN A 16 14.58 -9.35 -3.30
N VAL A 17 14.67 -8.04 -3.52
CA VAL A 17 14.16 -7.38 -4.74
C VAL A 17 14.81 -7.90 -6.01
N ASN A 18 15.99 -8.50 -5.89
CA ASN A 18 16.70 -9.10 -7.00
C ASN A 18 16.39 -10.60 -7.17
N ASP A 19 15.81 -11.24 -6.15
CA ASP A 19 15.29 -12.61 -6.20
C ASP A 19 13.76 -12.55 -6.38
N PHE A 20 13.30 -11.76 -7.35
CA PHE A 20 11.91 -11.82 -7.82
C PHE A 20 11.61 -13.11 -8.59
N ASP A 21 12.58 -14.01 -8.67
CA ASP A 21 12.35 -15.41 -8.96
C ASP A 21 11.54 -15.97 -7.80
N TYR A 22 10.28 -16.23 -8.08
CA TYR A 22 9.37 -16.94 -7.20
C TYR A 22 10.02 -18.30 -6.89
N GLU A 23 10.80 -18.33 -5.82
CA GLU A 23 11.59 -19.50 -5.42
C GLU A 23 10.66 -20.71 -5.46
N ILE A 24 11.06 -21.76 -6.18
CA ILE A 24 10.29 -22.99 -6.39
C ILE A 24 10.23 -23.73 -5.05
N THR A 25 9.50 -23.16 -4.11
CA THR A 25 8.89 -23.86 -3.01
C THR A 25 7.66 -24.51 -3.60
N LEU A 26 7.47 -25.81 -3.34
CA LEU A 26 6.26 -26.54 -3.70
C LEU A 26 5.06 -25.83 -3.08
N LYS A 27 4.42 -24.96 -3.87
CA LYS A 27 3.17 -24.32 -3.53
C LYS A 27 2.08 -25.32 -3.82
N THR A 28 1.34 -25.67 -2.78
CA THR A 28 0.33 -26.72 -2.86
C THR A 28 -1.09 -26.14 -2.74
N ILE A 29 -1.23 -24.85 -2.47
CA ILE A 29 -2.51 -24.17 -2.25
C ILE A 29 -2.50 -22.87 -3.02
N GLU A 30 -3.44 -22.68 -3.95
CA GLU A 30 -3.60 -21.39 -4.62
C GLU A 30 -4.46 -20.45 -3.76
N PHE A 31 -4.04 -19.19 -3.61
CA PHE A 31 -4.83 -18.20 -2.89
C PHE A 31 -6.13 -17.89 -3.64
N GLN A 32 -7.24 -17.84 -2.90
CA GLN A 32 -8.54 -17.49 -3.46
C GLN A 32 -9.24 -16.44 -2.60
N CYS A 33 -9.60 -15.30 -3.20
CA CYS A 33 -10.44 -14.32 -2.53
C CYS A 33 -11.85 -14.88 -2.35
N LEU A 34 -12.25 -15.13 -1.11
CA LEU A 34 -13.59 -15.67 -0.78
C LEU A 34 -14.72 -14.63 -0.88
N GLN A 35 -14.44 -13.42 -1.41
CA GLN A 35 -15.36 -12.29 -1.53
C GLN A 35 -16.16 -11.91 -0.25
N CYS A 36 -15.73 -12.39 0.92
CA CYS A 36 -16.44 -12.22 2.20
C CYS A 36 -16.51 -10.78 2.74
N GLY A 37 -15.88 -9.82 2.06
CA GLY A 37 -15.83 -8.41 2.45
C GLY A 37 -15.14 -8.08 3.78
N ASN A 38 -14.45 -9.03 4.43
CA ASN A 38 -13.77 -8.78 5.70
C ASN A 38 -12.70 -7.68 5.62
N CYS A 39 -12.00 -7.56 4.48
CA CYS A 39 -11.10 -6.44 4.23
C CYS A 39 -11.86 -5.10 4.16
N CYS A 40 -13.03 -5.06 3.53
CA CYS A 40 -13.89 -3.88 3.44
C CYS A 40 -14.43 -3.44 4.81
N LYS A 41 -14.66 -4.37 5.74
CA LYS A 41 -15.09 -4.06 7.11
C LYS A 41 -13.98 -3.46 7.98
N THR A 42 -12.75 -3.90 7.76
CA THR A 42 -11.66 -3.71 8.73
C THR A 42 -10.51 -2.84 8.23
N LYS A 43 -10.51 -2.45 6.94
CA LYS A 43 -9.47 -1.64 6.34
C LYS A 43 -10.05 -0.51 5.51
N HIS A 44 -9.44 0.66 5.63
CA HIS A 44 -9.73 1.78 4.74
C HIS A 44 -9.21 1.47 3.34
N LEU A 45 -10.02 1.79 2.33
CA LEU A 45 -9.57 1.82 0.94
C LEU A 45 -8.55 2.95 0.79
N CYS A 46 -7.35 2.61 0.32
CA CYS A 46 -6.30 3.57 -0.03
C CYS A 46 -6.23 3.70 -1.54
N LEU A 47 -6.04 4.92 -2.03
CA LEU A 47 -6.03 5.24 -3.46
C LEU A 47 -4.76 6.02 -3.81
N TYR A 48 -4.13 5.64 -4.91
CA TYR A 48 -3.16 6.52 -5.56
C TYR A 48 -3.85 7.71 -6.23
N PRO A 49 -3.12 8.80 -6.54
CA PRO A 49 -3.69 9.96 -7.21
C PRO A 49 -4.38 9.60 -8.53
N HIS A 50 -3.73 8.77 -9.36
CA HIS A 50 -4.31 8.31 -10.62
C HIS A 50 -5.53 7.38 -10.47
N GLU A 51 -5.77 6.83 -9.27
CA GLU A 51 -6.95 6.01 -8.99
C GLU A 51 -8.12 6.84 -8.46
N LEU A 52 -7.89 8.10 -8.08
CA LEU A 52 -8.89 8.96 -7.45
C LEU A 52 -10.09 9.22 -8.37
N ASP A 53 -9.84 9.68 -9.59
CA ASP A 53 -10.89 9.97 -10.57
C ASP A 53 -11.69 8.70 -10.91
N LYS A 54 -10.99 7.57 -11.06
CA LYS A 54 -11.64 6.27 -11.27
C LYS A 54 -12.54 5.90 -10.10
N ALA A 55 -12.11 6.15 -8.86
CA ALA A 55 -12.91 5.85 -7.67
C ALA A 55 -14.12 6.75 -7.53
N LEU A 56 -13.97 8.05 -7.81
CA LEU A 56 -15.07 9.01 -7.81
C LEU A 56 -16.10 8.67 -8.88
N ASN A 57 -15.66 8.40 -10.12
CA ASN A 57 -16.55 8.00 -11.21
C ASN A 57 -17.28 6.69 -10.92
N LEU A 58 -16.62 5.73 -10.26
CA LEU A 58 -17.25 4.47 -9.88
C LEU A 58 -18.30 4.67 -8.78
N ALA A 59 -18.01 5.53 -7.80
CA ALA A 59 -18.92 5.85 -6.72
C ALA A 59 -20.15 6.62 -7.23
N ASP A 60 -19.95 7.60 -8.12
CA ASP A 60 -21.01 8.37 -8.77
C ASP A 60 -21.99 7.48 -9.55
N LYS A 61 -21.46 6.57 -10.39
CA LYS A 61 -22.27 5.56 -11.12
C LYS A 61 -23.10 4.65 -10.22
N MET A 62 -22.71 4.51 -8.96
CA MET A 62 -23.37 3.63 -7.98
C MET A 62 -24.20 4.42 -6.96
N ASP A 63 -24.28 5.76 -7.08
CA ASP A 63 -24.90 6.65 -6.10
C ASP A 63 -24.34 6.46 -4.68
N ILE A 64 -23.01 6.34 -4.58
CA ILE A 64 -22.29 6.11 -3.32
C ILE A 64 -21.51 7.36 -2.93
N ALA A 65 -21.73 7.86 -1.72
CA ALA A 65 -20.87 8.88 -1.14
C ALA A 65 -19.47 8.30 -0.82
N LEU A 66 -18.43 8.86 -1.44
CA LEU A 66 -17.04 8.47 -1.24
C LEU A 66 -16.27 9.57 -0.47
N PRO A 67 -16.31 9.60 0.87
CA PRO A 67 -15.61 10.62 1.64
C PRO A 67 -14.10 10.35 1.62
N ILE A 68 -13.33 11.21 0.95
CA ILE A 68 -11.88 11.01 0.74
C ILE A 68 -11.08 11.95 1.65
N GLN A 69 -9.88 11.51 2.05
CA GLN A 69 -8.87 12.38 2.64
C GLN A 69 -7.45 11.96 2.31
N PRO A 70 -6.49 12.89 2.36
CA PRO A 70 -5.07 12.55 2.38
C PRO A 70 -4.74 11.60 3.53
N LEU A 71 -4.01 10.53 3.24
CA LEU A 71 -3.48 9.57 4.22
C LEU A 71 -1.98 9.78 4.45
N ARG A 72 -1.22 9.89 3.36
CA ARG A 72 0.24 10.07 3.37
C ARG A 72 0.58 11.08 2.31
N PHE A 73 1.49 12.01 2.63
CA PHE A 73 2.07 12.87 1.62
C PHE A 73 3.53 13.19 1.92
N ARG A 74 4.24 13.69 0.93
CA ARG A 74 5.59 14.28 1.07
C ARG A 74 5.56 15.69 0.50
N ILE A 75 6.13 16.63 1.25
CA ILE A 75 6.23 18.03 0.83
C ILE A 75 7.69 18.36 0.57
N ASP A 76 7.94 19.03 -0.55
CA ASP A 76 9.16 19.79 -0.74
C ASP A 76 9.05 21.11 0.03
N PHE A 77 9.81 21.24 1.10
CA PHE A 77 9.77 22.44 1.94
C PHE A 77 10.44 23.65 1.29
N LYS A 78 11.26 23.45 0.26
CA LYS A 78 11.94 24.53 -0.46
C LYS A 78 11.01 25.19 -1.46
N ASN A 79 10.29 24.38 -2.24
CA ASN A 79 9.41 24.86 -3.30
C ASN A 79 7.91 24.84 -2.90
N GLU A 80 7.60 24.37 -1.70
CA GLU A 80 6.25 24.30 -1.13
C GLU A 80 5.24 23.47 -1.96
N VAL A 81 5.71 22.40 -2.60
CA VAL A 81 4.90 21.50 -3.44
C VAL A 81 4.75 20.10 -2.84
N ILE A 82 3.63 19.43 -3.16
CA ILE A 82 3.39 18.03 -2.78
C ILE A 82 4.03 17.11 -3.81
N LEU A 83 4.99 16.31 -3.36
CA LEU A 83 5.76 15.41 -4.22
C LEU A 83 5.12 14.03 -4.40
N ASP A 84 4.35 13.60 -3.41
CA ASP A 84 3.71 12.30 -3.37
C ASP A 84 2.52 12.40 -2.41
N LEU A 85 1.40 11.77 -2.75
CA LEU A 85 0.16 11.78 -1.99
C LEU A 85 -0.60 10.46 -2.20
N ILE A 86 -1.00 9.83 -1.10
CA ILE A 86 -1.93 8.70 -1.06
C ILE A 86 -3.19 9.15 -0.34
N TYR A 87 -4.34 8.81 -0.89
CA TYR A 87 -5.64 9.04 -0.29
C TYR A 87 -6.10 7.83 0.51
N LYS A 88 -7.01 8.07 1.46
CA LYS A 88 -7.87 7.05 2.04
C LYS A 88 -9.33 7.47 2.01
N VAL A 89 -10.21 6.50 1.85
CA VAL A 89 -11.63 6.66 2.11
C VAL A 89 -11.87 6.63 3.62
N LYS A 90 -12.55 7.66 4.15
CA LYS A 90 -12.72 7.88 5.59
C LYS A 90 -13.61 6.84 6.25
N SER A 91 -14.62 6.37 5.54
CA SER A 91 -15.66 5.49 6.07
C SER A 91 -15.18 4.06 6.27
N LEU A 92 -15.66 3.46 7.35
CA LEU A 92 -15.66 2.03 7.61
C LEU A 92 -17.07 1.62 8.03
N PRO A 93 -17.65 0.53 7.47
CA PRO A 93 -17.10 -0.28 6.37
C PRO A 93 -16.88 0.55 5.09
N CYS A 94 -16.05 0.04 4.18
CA CYS A 94 -15.81 0.64 2.87
C CYS A 94 -17.16 0.92 2.19
N PRO A 95 -17.38 2.09 1.55
CA PRO A 95 -18.65 2.41 0.89
C PRO A 95 -19.10 1.42 -0.18
N PHE A 96 -18.15 0.71 -0.81
CA PHE A 96 -18.45 -0.34 -1.78
C PHE A 96 -18.83 -1.70 -1.14
N TYR A 97 -18.93 -1.76 0.19
CA TYR A 97 -19.38 -2.94 0.93
C TYR A 97 -20.90 -2.97 1.01
N ILE A 98 -21.52 -3.78 0.16
CA ILE A 98 -22.98 -3.89 0.03
C ILE A 98 -23.34 -5.38 0.00
N ASN A 99 -24.47 -5.76 0.59
CA ASN A 99 -24.96 -7.15 0.62
C ASN A 99 -23.90 -8.17 1.07
N ASN A 100 -23.12 -7.78 2.08
CA ASN A 100 -22.01 -8.55 2.63
C ASN A 100 -20.82 -8.86 1.71
N THR A 101 -20.73 -8.23 0.54
CA THR A 101 -19.63 -8.41 -0.42
C THR A 101 -19.04 -7.07 -0.88
N CYS A 102 -17.97 -7.13 -1.68
CA CYS A 102 -17.39 -5.98 -2.35
C CYS A 102 -18.04 -5.81 -3.73
N ASN A 103 -18.90 -4.80 -3.91
CA ASN A 103 -19.60 -4.60 -5.17
C ASN A 103 -18.68 -4.14 -6.32
N ILE A 104 -17.44 -3.78 -6.02
CA ILE A 104 -16.43 -3.39 -7.02
C ILE A 104 -15.32 -4.44 -7.16
N HIS A 105 -15.59 -5.72 -6.81
CA HIS A 105 -14.57 -6.77 -6.74
C HIS A 105 -13.68 -6.86 -8.01
N GLU A 106 -14.29 -6.80 -9.19
CA GLU A 106 -13.56 -6.84 -10.47
C GLU A 106 -12.80 -5.53 -10.77
N ASN A 107 -13.34 -4.42 -10.28
CA ASN A 107 -12.80 -3.08 -10.48
C ASN A 107 -11.94 -2.58 -9.31
N ARG A 108 -11.49 -3.48 -8.43
CA ARG A 108 -10.68 -3.15 -7.25
C ARG A 108 -9.45 -2.33 -7.60
N PHE A 109 -9.09 -1.44 -6.69
CA PHE A 109 -7.89 -0.60 -6.72
C PHE A 109 -6.64 -1.39 -6.29
N ILE A 110 -5.45 -0.87 -6.57
CA ILE A 110 -4.16 -1.53 -6.31
C ILE A 110 -4.05 -2.04 -4.87
N ALA A 111 -4.42 -1.19 -3.90
CA ALA A 111 -4.38 -1.57 -2.48
C ALA A 111 -5.30 -2.76 -2.13
N CYS A 112 -6.44 -2.90 -2.82
CA CYS A 112 -7.37 -4.01 -2.64
C CYS A 112 -7.00 -5.25 -3.46
N LYS A 113 -6.34 -5.07 -4.61
CA LYS A 113 -5.89 -6.17 -5.48
C LYS A 113 -4.66 -6.90 -4.93
N LYS A 114 -3.80 -6.20 -4.20
CA LYS A 114 -2.65 -6.82 -3.52
C LYS A 114 -3.01 -7.49 -2.18
N TYR A 115 -4.26 -7.40 -1.71
CA TYR A 115 -4.66 -8.02 -0.45
C TYR A 115 -4.62 -9.56 -0.60
N PRO A 116 -3.94 -10.31 0.29
CA PRO A 116 -3.74 -10.04 1.72
C PRO A 116 -2.39 -9.44 2.11
N PHE A 117 -1.56 -9.00 1.16
CA PHE A 117 -0.34 -8.27 1.47
C PHE A 117 -0.67 -6.93 2.15
N ALA A 118 -0.19 -6.75 3.37
CA ALA A 118 -0.18 -5.50 4.09
C ALA A 118 1.08 -4.69 3.77
N ASN A 119 1.00 -3.38 4.00
CA ASN A 119 2.08 -2.43 3.72
C ASN A 119 3.41 -2.87 4.35
N TRP A 120 4.52 -2.55 3.68
CA TRP A 120 5.86 -2.80 4.21
C TRP A 120 6.03 -2.18 5.60
N THR A 121 6.96 -2.75 6.35
CA THR A 121 7.74 -1.97 7.30
C THR A 121 9.07 -1.65 6.66
N ARG A 122 9.42 -0.37 6.62
CA ARG A 122 10.70 0.11 6.10
C ARG A 122 11.82 -0.64 6.81
N THR A 123 12.70 -1.33 6.07
CA THR A 123 14.00 -1.73 6.61
C THR A 123 14.63 -0.48 7.24
N PRO A 124 15.15 -0.54 8.48
CA PRO A 124 15.81 0.62 9.08
C PRO A 124 16.83 1.16 8.08
N LYS A 125 16.90 2.49 7.90
CA LYS A 125 17.83 3.18 6.96
C LYS A 125 19.25 2.61 7.01
N LEU A 126 19.67 2.17 8.20
CA LEU A 126 20.96 1.54 8.46
C LEU A 126 21.18 0.26 7.62
N PHE A 127 20.19 -0.62 7.50
CA PHE A 127 20.28 -1.86 6.72
C PHE A 127 20.35 -1.62 5.21
N VAL A 128 19.63 -0.63 4.69
CA VAL A 128 19.67 -0.28 3.25
C VAL A 128 21.06 0.25 2.86
N LYS A 129 21.70 1.05 3.73
CA LYS A 129 23.06 1.56 3.48
C LYS A 129 24.13 0.46 3.56
N LEU A 130 24.03 -0.45 4.52
CA LEU A 130 25.05 -1.48 4.77
C LEU A 130 25.00 -2.63 3.75
N PHE A 131 23.82 -3.04 3.31
CA PHE A 131 23.68 -4.27 2.51
C PHE A 131 23.52 -4.04 1.00
N LYS A 132 23.55 -2.78 0.51
CA LYS A 132 23.35 -2.40 -0.92
C LYS A 132 22.09 -2.96 -1.61
N PHE A 133 21.26 -3.72 -0.90
CA PHE A 133 19.99 -4.27 -1.37
C PHE A 133 18.90 -3.90 -0.37
N PRO A 134 17.80 -3.26 -0.80
CA PRO A 134 16.66 -3.09 0.07
C PRO A 134 16.03 -4.47 0.29
N LYS A 135 16.31 -5.14 1.41
CA LYS A 135 15.47 -6.29 1.80
C LYS A 135 14.08 -5.74 2.10
N PHE A 136 13.12 -6.09 1.24
CA PHE A 136 11.73 -5.76 1.48
C PHE A 136 11.13 -6.83 2.37
N PHE A 137 10.38 -6.37 3.36
CA PHE A 137 9.54 -7.23 4.15
C PHE A 137 8.11 -6.94 3.79
N TYR A 138 7.38 -7.98 3.41
CA TYR A 138 5.93 -7.91 3.25
C TYR A 138 5.27 -8.59 4.44
N GLU A 139 4.09 -8.09 4.79
CA GLU A 139 3.28 -8.67 5.84
C GLU A 139 2.06 -9.33 5.22
N ILE A 140 1.67 -10.51 5.69
CA ILE A 140 0.39 -11.12 5.31
C ILE A 140 -0.62 -10.90 6.44
N ASP A 141 -1.80 -10.41 6.09
CA ASP A 141 -2.89 -10.18 7.04
C ASP A 141 -3.61 -11.49 7.41
N LYS A 142 -3.41 -11.95 8.66
CA LYS A 142 -4.07 -13.14 9.21
C LYS A 142 -5.59 -12.97 9.38
N LYS A 143 -6.12 -11.76 9.25
CA LYS A 143 -7.58 -11.51 9.29
C LYS A 143 -8.29 -11.89 7.99
N CYS A 144 -7.56 -12.12 6.89
CA CYS A 144 -8.16 -12.65 5.67
C CYS A 144 -8.77 -14.02 5.95
N THR A 145 -10.04 -14.23 5.56
CA THR A 145 -10.75 -15.48 5.85
C THR A 145 -10.07 -16.69 5.22
N PHE A 146 -9.57 -16.55 3.98
CA PHE A 146 -8.80 -17.61 3.32
C PHE A 146 -7.54 -17.94 4.13
N ILE A 147 -6.76 -16.91 4.46
CA ILE A 147 -5.53 -17.05 5.24
C ILE A 147 -5.81 -17.71 6.60
N LYS A 148 -6.84 -17.27 7.31
CA LYS A 148 -7.24 -17.84 8.60
C LYS A 148 -7.62 -19.32 8.50
N LYS A 149 -8.21 -19.77 7.38
CA LYS A 149 -8.59 -21.17 7.15
C LYS A 149 -7.39 -22.07 6.84
N HIS A 150 -6.37 -21.54 6.18
CA HIS A 150 -5.24 -22.33 5.68
C HIS A 150 -3.95 -22.18 6.51
N ILE A 151 -3.85 -21.14 7.33
CA ILE A 151 -2.80 -21.01 8.33
C ILE A 151 -3.35 -21.54 9.66
N ASN A 152 -2.94 -22.76 10.03
CA ASN A 152 -3.07 -23.25 11.41
C ASN A 152 -2.13 -22.44 12.33
N GLU A 153 -2.05 -22.75 13.62
CA GLU A 153 -1.10 -22.09 14.55
C GLU A 153 0.37 -22.10 14.07
N ASN A 154 0.70 -22.94 13.07
CA ASN A 154 2.00 -22.97 12.41
C ASN A 154 2.10 -22.00 11.21
N GLU A 155 2.91 -20.96 11.37
CA GLU A 155 3.19 -19.92 10.36
C GLU A 155 3.92 -20.41 9.10
N ASP A 156 4.50 -21.62 9.10
CA ASP A 156 5.21 -22.17 7.94
C ASP A 156 4.25 -22.59 6.81
N SER A 157 2.98 -22.84 7.14
CA SER A 157 1.90 -23.16 6.19
C SER A 157 1.71 -22.08 5.12
N ILE A 158 2.03 -20.82 5.43
CA ILE A 158 1.89 -19.71 4.50
C ILE A 158 2.79 -19.82 3.27
N ASN A 159 3.94 -20.50 3.40
CA ASN A 159 4.85 -20.71 2.27
C ASN A 159 4.26 -21.67 1.23
N LYS A 160 3.25 -22.46 1.62
CA LYS A 160 2.53 -23.37 0.73
C LYS A 160 1.47 -22.66 -0.11
N ILE A 161 1.16 -21.40 0.22
CA ILE A 161 0.14 -20.60 -0.47
C ILE A 161 0.79 -19.85 -1.65
N ASP A 162 0.20 -20.01 -2.82
CA ASP A 162 0.53 -19.29 -4.04
C ASP A 162 -0.29 -17.99 -4.12
N PHE A 163 0.37 -16.85 -4.18
CA PHE A 163 -0.26 -15.52 -4.29
C PHE A 163 -0.08 -14.91 -5.69
N LYS A 164 -0.20 -15.72 -6.74
CA LYS A 164 0.19 -15.36 -8.10
C LYS A 164 -0.29 -13.97 -8.53
N GLU A 165 -1.59 -13.69 -8.43
CA GLU A 165 -2.17 -12.42 -8.87
C GLU A 165 -1.89 -11.28 -7.89
N GLU A 166 -2.09 -11.52 -6.59
CA GLU A 166 -1.86 -10.53 -5.54
C GLU A 166 -0.41 -10.05 -5.55
N PHE A 167 0.53 -10.95 -5.86
CA PHE A 167 1.95 -10.67 -5.91
C PHE A 167 2.31 -9.79 -7.10
N ILE A 168 1.63 -9.91 -8.24
CA ILE A 168 1.79 -9.01 -9.38
C ILE A 168 1.42 -7.58 -8.96
N PHE A 169 0.28 -7.39 -8.28
CA PHE A 169 -0.14 -6.07 -7.81
C PHE A 169 0.74 -5.53 -6.69
N PHE A 170 1.20 -6.42 -5.79
CA PHE A 170 2.19 -6.06 -4.78
C PHE A 170 3.49 -5.56 -5.43
N LYS A 171 4.00 -6.24 -6.45
CA LYS A 171 5.20 -5.81 -7.18
C LYS A 171 5.00 -4.47 -7.86
N LYS A 172 3.86 -4.26 -8.54
CA LYS A 172 3.53 -2.95 -9.16
C LYS A 172 3.52 -1.81 -8.14
N ASP A 173 2.91 -2.04 -6.97
CA ASP A 173 2.87 -1.08 -5.86
C ASP A 173 4.28 -0.77 -5.31
N MET A 174 5.11 -1.80 -5.18
CA MET A 174 6.52 -1.68 -4.79
C MET A 174 7.37 -0.90 -5.79
N ASP A 175 7.20 -1.17 -7.08
CA ASP A 175 7.95 -0.54 -8.15
C ASP A 175 7.65 0.96 -8.24
N VAL A 176 6.37 1.34 -8.12
CA VAL A 176 5.95 2.76 -8.05
C VAL A 176 6.65 3.45 -6.89
N PHE A 177 6.62 2.85 -5.70
CA PHE A 177 7.27 3.45 -4.55
C PHE A 177 8.78 3.59 -4.70
N LEU A 178 9.44 2.55 -5.20
CA LEU A 178 10.89 2.55 -5.42
C LEU A 178 11.31 3.65 -6.39
N ARG A 179 10.57 3.80 -7.49
CA ARG A 179 10.79 4.90 -8.45
C ARG A 179 10.66 6.26 -7.78
N ILE A 180 9.63 6.46 -6.98
CA ILE A 180 9.43 7.73 -6.25
C ILE A 180 10.56 7.96 -5.23
N GLU A 181 10.94 6.98 -4.42
CA GLU A 181 12.04 7.15 -3.45
C GLU A 181 13.38 7.45 -4.12
N ASN A 182 13.75 6.70 -5.16
CA ASN A 182 14.99 6.91 -5.89
C ASN A 182 15.05 8.31 -6.50
N HIS A 183 13.94 8.72 -7.14
CA HIS A 183 13.88 10.03 -7.76
C HIS A 183 13.97 11.17 -6.73
N LEU A 184 13.29 11.03 -5.59
CA LEU A 184 13.37 12.02 -4.52
C LEU A 184 14.78 12.09 -3.90
N ASP A 185 15.46 10.96 -3.76
CA ASP A 185 16.85 10.92 -3.31
C ASP A 185 17.78 11.64 -4.31
N GLU A 186 17.56 11.48 -5.62
CA GLU A 186 18.29 12.22 -6.67
C GLU A 186 18.02 13.74 -6.60
N LEU A 187 16.76 14.16 -6.54
CA LEU A 187 16.40 15.57 -6.41
C LEU A 187 16.99 16.19 -5.14
N GLN A 188 17.02 15.46 -4.03
CA GLN A 188 17.59 15.92 -2.78
C GLN A 188 19.13 16.04 -2.86
N LYS A 189 19.82 15.10 -3.53
CA LYS A 189 21.27 15.19 -3.79
C LYS A 189 21.61 16.41 -4.66
N LEU A 190 20.77 16.73 -5.63
CA LEU A 190 20.91 17.91 -6.49
C LEU A 190 20.49 19.21 -5.80
N THR A 191 20.09 19.18 -4.52
CA THR A 191 19.57 20.32 -3.74
C THR A 191 18.34 21.01 -4.38
N LYS A 192 17.66 20.31 -5.30
CA LYS A 192 16.47 20.81 -5.99
C LYS A 192 15.26 20.86 -5.07
N ILE A 193 15.21 19.93 -4.10
CA ILE A 193 14.15 19.82 -3.10
C ILE A 193 14.72 19.76 -1.69
N GLN A 194 13.91 20.08 -0.68
CA GLN A 194 14.24 19.90 0.73
C GLN A 194 13.19 19.02 1.42
N LEU A 195 13.56 17.78 1.75
CA LEU A 195 12.75 16.86 2.55
C LEU A 195 13.18 16.90 4.03
N LYS A 196 12.25 17.15 4.97
CA LYS A 196 12.56 17.01 6.41
C LYS A 196 12.64 15.53 6.81
N LYS A 197 13.60 15.18 7.67
CA LYS A 197 13.76 13.83 8.26
C LYS A 197 12.50 13.37 9.01
N GLU A 198 11.72 14.32 9.51
CA GLU A 198 10.43 14.11 10.17
C GLU A 198 9.26 14.01 9.18
N ASN A 199 9.42 13.26 8.09
CA ASN A 199 8.27 12.67 7.39
C ASN A 199 7.71 11.50 8.21
N LYS A 200 7.45 11.72 9.51
CA LYS A 200 6.46 10.89 10.21
C LYS A 200 5.16 11.21 9.50
N PHE A 201 4.48 10.17 9.04
CA PHE A 201 3.14 10.22 8.47
C PHE A 201 2.21 10.89 9.49
N LYS A 202 2.18 12.22 9.53
CA LYS A 202 1.37 12.95 10.50
C LYS A 202 -0.04 12.92 9.93
N GLN A 203 -0.92 12.17 10.60
CA GLN A 203 -2.36 12.25 10.37
C GLN A 203 -2.90 13.66 10.64
N ASN A 204 -2.12 14.49 11.38
CA ASN A 204 -2.42 15.88 11.66
C ASN A 204 -1.63 16.81 10.75
N PHE A 205 -2.34 17.40 9.79
CA PHE A 205 -1.86 18.45 8.89
C PHE A 205 -1.29 19.63 9.68
N PRO A 206 -0.03 20.05 9.47
CA PRO A 206 0.38 21.37 9.92
C PRO A 206 -0.48 22.40 9.19
N LYS A 207 -1.19 23.27 9.92
CA LYS A 207 -2.13 24.26 9.33
C LYS A 207 -1.53 25.03 8.14
N LYS A 208 -0.22 25.32 8.18
CA LYS A 208 0.52 26.01 7.12
C LYS A 208 0.51 25.29 5.76
N TYR A 209 0.35 23.97 5.71
CA TYR A 209 0.31 23.20 4.45
C TYR A 209 -1.10 22.84 4.02
N LYS A 210 -2.12 23.20 4.80
CA LYS A 210 -3.52 22.93 4.45
C LYS A 210 -3.87 23.59 3.11
N ARG A 211 -3.44 24.83 2.90
CA ARG A 211 -3.67 25.56 1.64
C ARG A 211 -3.11 24.83 0.41
N ILE A 212 -1.90 24.29 0.50
CA ILE A 212 -1.24 23.57 -0.60
C ILE A 212 -1.96 22.26 -0.93
N ILE A 213 -2.47 21.58 0.08
CA ILE A 213 -3.23 20.32 -0.08
C ILE A 213 -4.63 20.61 -0.65
N ASP A 214 -5.32 21.62 -0.12
CA ASP A 214 -6.64 22.03 -0.58
C ASP A 214 -6.60 22.60 -2.01
N SER A 215 -5.47 23.19 -2.42
CA SER A 215 -5.25 23.69 -3.79
C SER A 215 -4.61 22.67 -4.73
N TRP A 216 -4.38 21.43 -4.30
CA TRP A 216 -3.75 20.42 -5.15
C TRP A 216 -4.77 19.91 -6.17
N ASP A 217 -4.43 19.97 -7.44
CA ASP A 217 -5.32 19.63 -8.56
C ASP A 217 -5.49 18.11 -8.78
N HIS A 218 -5.08 17.30 -7.80
CA HIS A 218 -5.08 15.84 -7.85
C HIS A 218 -4.19 15.22 -8.92
N LYS A 219 -3.40 16.04 -9.64
CA LYS A 219 -2.50 15.52 -10.67
C LYS A 219 -1.16 15.14 -10.04
N PRO A 220 -0.60 13.98 -10.41
CA PRO A 220 0.79 13.70 -10.07
C PRO A 220 1.66 14.85 -10.57
N ILE A 221 2.74 15.15 -9.84
CA ILE A 221 3.79 15.99 -10.42
C ILE A 221 4.16 15.36 -11.76
N ASN A 222 4.15 16.17 -12.83
CA ASN A 222 4.38 15.73 -14.20
C ASN A 222 5.57 14.74 -14.28
N GLY A 223 5.31 13.54 -14.80
CA GLY A 223 6.34 12.54 -15.13
C GLY A 223 6.53 11.36 -14.17
N TYR A 224 5.72 11.21 -13.11
CA TYR A 224 6.00 10.23 -12.04
C TYR A 224 4.99 9.08 -11.84
N LEU A 225 4.02 8.91 -12.75
CA LEU A 225 3.13 7.74 -12.77
C LEU A 225 2.96 7.20 -14.19
#